data_AF-A0A367Y6V5-F1
#
_entry.id   AF-A0A367Y6V5-F1
#
_cell.length_a   1.000
_cell.length_b   1.000
_cell.length_c   1.000
_cell.angle_alpha   90.00
_cell.angle_beta   90.00
_cell.angle_gamma   90.00
#
_symmetry.space_group_name_H-M   'P 1'
#
loop_
_entity.id
_entity.type
_entity.pdbx_description
1 polymer ?
#
loop_
_entity_poly.entity_id
_entity_poly.type
_entity_poly.pdbx_seq_one_letter_code
_entity_poly.pdbx_strand_id
1 'polypeptide(L)'
;MSTAAFDDSLDGLTTEEVGAARSAIAELASIERAVAAIEGQRIRALATLASIADKQAAQSPRPGARDYTRRSLAAEAAPAMRVSPADARIALSTAELITDTCPNTLEALGDGRITRRQAELVAIAASPLDPGARASLDAHAPEWAKGRTSRQFGKIVKKQAAEIDKRSFRERHEAERARRRVTLTDLGEGMSELRIVGPTVETRSVFSRLIDMARTIHNDRLRAAEAYERKHGVAAADDIADDHTAGGDKTSGNTTGGDTAGIDALYLAATDHRTVGQIRADLLLDMLLSSEPSAHELFMNGTGASLTAIQPIVQVTIPVSQMIDPNEGVGWLDDGTLASPDTLRILAGLAPGWERIFIHEDTGEIAATDRYRPTAEQRRLLLARDMTCRVPGCETAGHACDIDHGLDHARGGPTSIDNLEALCPGHHQMKHQSGWRVRQKPGGVIEFTTPLGQTLTDDPLSRVFFSTAPDAAATRAEAAVRDGHDAADLREREDERFEADDERIRRAESRIRRQNPPSESGC
;
A
#
# COMPACT_ATOMS: atom_id res chain seq x y z
N MET A 1 23.73 31.11 -28.96
CA MET A 1 23.01 29.83 -29.16
C MET A 1 21.62 30.02 -28.58
N SER A 2 20.61 29.80 -29.43
CA SER A 2 19.23 30.22 -29.23
C SER A 2 18.59 29.59 -27.99
N THR A 3 18.08 30.42 -27.09
CA THR A 3 17.08 30.04 -26.08
C THR A 3 15.80 29.67 -26.84
N ALA A 4 15.61 28.40 -27.16
CA ALA A 4 14.31 27.91 -27.57
C ALA A 4 13.37 28.07 -26.37
N ALA A 5 12.56 29.13 -26.39
CA ALA A 5 11.39 29.24 -25.55
C ALA A 5 10.51 28.03 -25.90
N PHE A 6 10.44 27.07 -24.99
CA PHE A 6 9.56 25.92 -25.11
C PHE A 6 8.12 26.45 -25.13
N ASP A 7 7.37 26.07 -26.16
CA ASP A 7 5.98 26.48 -26.35
C ASP A 7 5.17 26.16 -25.08
N ASP A 8 4.55 27.20 -24.52
CA ASP A 8 3.75 27.16 -23.30
C ASP A 8 2.28 26.87 -23.59
N SER A 9 1.95 26.54 -24.84
CA SER A 9 0.63 26.05 -25.19
C SER A 9 0.47 24.59 -24.75
N LEU A 10 -0.54 24.39 -23.92
CA LEU A 10 -1.30 23.16 -23.92
C LEU A 10 -1.64 22.79 -25.35
N ASP A 11 -1.00 21.77 -25.91
CA ASP A 11 -1.29 21.33 -27.28
C ASP A 11 -2.82 21.25 -27.50
N GLY A 12 -3.36 22.19 -28.29
CA GLY A 12 -4.77 22.26 -28.69
C GLY A 12 -5.76 23.03 -27.80
N LEU A 13 -5.38 23.68 -26.69
CA LEU A 13 -6.32 24.48 -25.86
C LEU A 13 -6.12 26.00 -26.02
N THR A 14 -7.23 26.73 -26.13
CA THR A 14 -7.28 28.20 -26.15
C THR A 14 -7.07 28.80 -24.76
N THR A 15 -6.61 30.05 -24.68
CA THR A 15 -6.44 30.77 -23.39
C THR A 15 -7.72 30.83 -22.55
N GLU A 16 -8.88 30.90 -23.21
CA GLU A 16 -10.19 30.87 -22.55
C GLU A 16 -10.47 29.50 -21.91
N GLU A 17 -10.18 28.40 -22.60
CA GLU A 17 -10.33 27.04 -22.07
C GLU A 17 -9.39 26.78 -20.88
N VAL A 18 -8.16 27.29 -20.94
CA VAL A 18 -7.21 27.22 -19.81
C VAL A 18 -7.73 28.01 -18.60
N GLY A 19 -8.25 29.22 -18.85
CA GLY A 19 -8.84 30.06 -17.81
C GLY A 19 -10.08 29.41 -17.16
N ALA A 20 -10.94 28.79 -17.98
CA ALA A 20 -12.11 28.05 -17.53
C ALA A 20 -11.72 26.84 -16.67
N ALA A 21 -10.76 26.03 -17.12
CA ALA A 21 -10.31 24.86 -16.37
C ALA A 21 -9.64 25.23 -15.04
N ARG A 22 -8.82 26.30 -15.00
CA ARG A 22 -8.24 26.82 -13.74
C ARG A 22 -9.33 27.30 -12.78
N SER A 23 -10.34 27.99 -13.28
CA SER A 23 -11.46 28.49 -12.48
C SER A 23 -12.27 27.33 -11.90
N ALA A 24 -12.56 26.31 -12.71
CA ALA A 24 -13.27 25.10 -12.26
C ALA A 24 -12.50 24.34 -11.18
N ILE A 25 -11.17 24.22 -11.28
CA ILE A 25 -10.35 23.59 -10.23
C ILE A 25 -10.37 24.40 -8.93
N ALA A 26 -10.30 25.73 -9.02
CA ALA A 26 -10.35 26.61 -7.84
C ALA A 26 -11.73 26.53 -7.14
N GLU A 27 -12.81 26.49 -7.93
CA GLU A 27 -14.17 26.29 -7.45
C GLU A 27 -14.31 24.92 -6.76
N LEU A 28 -13.83 23.85 -7.39
CA LEU A 28 -13.82 22.50 -6.81
C LEU A 28 -13.09 22.49 -5.46
N ALA A 29 -11.89 23.07 -5.38
CA ALA A 29 -11.14 23.17 -4.13
C ALA A 29 -11.90 23.95 -3.04
N SER A 30 -12.68 24.97 -3.41
CA SER A 30 -13.53 25.71 -2.49
C SER A 30 -14.73 24.90 -2.00
N ILE A 31 -15.38 24.15 -2.91
CA ILE A 31 -16.49 23.25 -2.57
C ILE A 31 -16.01 22.16 -1.62
N GLU A 32 -14.86 21.53 -1.88
CA GLU A 32 -14.30 20.48 -1.02
C GLU A 32 -14.01 20.99 0.40
N ARG A 33 -13.49 22.22 0.55
CA ARG A 33 -13.33 22.84 1.89
C ARG A 33 -14.66 23.04 2.60
N ALA A 34 -15.69 23.48 1.89
CA ALA A 34 -17.03 23.65 2.45
C ALA A 34 -17.67 22.30 2.84
N VAL A 35 -17.52 21.28 1.99
CA VAL A 35 -17.97 19.90 2.27
C VAL A 35 -17.30 19.36 3.53
N ALA A 36 -15.99 19.54 3.66
CA ALA A 36 -15.24 19.14 4.85
C ALA A 36 -15.76 19.83 6.13
N ALA A 37 -16.01 21.15 6.07
CA ALA A 37 -16.58 21.89 7.19
C ALA A 37 -17.98 21.37 7.59
N ILE A 38 -18.85 21.08 6.60
CA ILE A 38 -20.18 20.49 6.82
C ILE A 38 -20.06 19.08 7.40
N GLU A 39 -19.11 18.26 6.93
CA GLU A 39 -18.83 16.95 7.50
C GLU A 39 -18.36 17.06 8.96
N GLY A 40 -17.58 18.08 9.31
CA GLY A 40 -17.24 18.40 10.70
C GLY A 40 -18.47 18.70 11.56
N GLN A 41 -19.47 19.43 11.02
CA GLN A 41 -20.75 19.65 11.71
C GLN A 41 -21.54 18.35 11.85
N ARG A 42 -21.58 17.52 10.81
CA ARG A 42 -22.22 16.19 10.83
C ARG A 42 -21.62 15.30 11.91
N ILE A 43 -20.30 15.27 12.07
CA ILE A 43 -19.64 14.49 13.13
C ILE A 43 -20.07 14.98 14.52
N ARG A 44 -20.10 16.29 14.77
CA ARG A 44 -20.56 16.84 16.07
C ARG A 44 -22.01 16.47 16.38
N ALA A 45 -22.89 16.48 15.38
CA ALA A 45 -24.28 16.05 15.55
C ALA A 45 -24.39 14.55 15.89
N LEU A 46 -23.65 13.69 15.20
CA LEU A 46 -23.61 12.25 15.49
C LEU A 46 -23.02 11.95 16.88
N ALA A 47 -21.97 12.66 17.28
CA ALA A 47 -21.39 12.56 18.62
C ALA A 47 -22.37 13.02 19.72
N THR A 48 -23.19 14.04 19.44
CA THR A 48 -24.26 14.47 20.34
C THR A 48 -25.28 13.35 20.55
N LEU A 49 -25.69 12.67 19.48
CA LEU A 49 -26.58 11.50 19.58
C LEU A 49 -25.93 10.37 20.38
N ALA A 50 -24.65 10.07 20.14
CA ALA A 50 -23.92 9.06 20.92
C ALA A 50 -23.88 9.40 22.42
N SER A 51 -23.62 10.66 22.77
CA SER A 51 -23.64 11.16 24.15
C SER A 51 -25.03 11.04 24.81
N ILE A 52 -26.11 11.32 24.06
CA ILE A 52 -27.48 11.14 24.55
C ILE A 52 -27.79 9.67 24.80
N ALA A 53 -27.40 8.76 23.90
CA ALA A 53 -27.55 7.31 24.11
C ALA A 53 -26.83 6.85 25.38
N ASP A 54 -25.60 7.30 25.59
CA ASP A 54 -24.82 6.89 26.76
C ASP A 54 -25.39 7.47 28.07
N LYS A 55 -25.92 8.71 28.06
CA LYS A 55 -26.66 9.28 29.20
C LYS A 55 -27.94 8.49 29.51
N GLN A 56 -28.69 8.10 28.48
CA GLN A 56 -29.88 7.26 28.64
C GLN A 56 -29.51 5.87 29.16
N ALA A 57 -28.41 5.30 28.68
CA ALA A 57 -27.90 4.01 29.13
C ALA A 57 -27.53 4.03 30.62
N ALA A 58 -26.87 5.10 31.08
CA ALA A 58 -26.47 5.27 32.48
C ALA A 58 -27.66 5.36 33.46
N GLN A 59 -28.83 5.80 32.96
CA GLN A 59 -30.07 5.89 33.75
C GLN A 59 -30.91 4.60 33.70
N SER A 60 -30.53 3.64 32.85
CA SER A 60 -31.30 2.41 32.64
C SER A 60 -30.82 1.30 33.57
N PRO A 61 -31.73 0.65 34.33
CA PRO A 61 -31.37 -0.48 35.18
C PRO A 61 -31.15 -1.79 34.39
N ARG A 62 -31.32 -1.78 33.06
CA ARG A 62 -31.29 -2.99 32.23
C ARG A 62 -29.84 -3.38 31.85
N PRO A 63 -29.48 -4.67 31.93
CA PRO A 63 -28.22 -5.16 31.36
C PRO A 63 -28.11 -4.84 29.87
N GLY A 64 -26.91 -4.43 29.42
CA GLY A 64 -26.67 -4.10 28.02
C GLY A 64 -27.34 -2.80 27.53
N ALA A 65 -27.82 -1.94 28.43
CA ALA A 65 -28.52 -0.70 28.08
C ALA A 65 -27.77 0.17 27.05
N ARG A 66 -26.44 0.21 27.09
CA ARG A 66 -25.63 0.96 26.14
C ARG A 66 -25.80 0.47 24.68
N ASP A 67 -25.83 -0.84 24.45
CA ASP A 67 -26.00 -1.36 23.09
C ASP A 67 -27.42 -1.06 22.57
N TYR A 68 -28.45 -1.29 23.40
CA TYR A 68 -29.84 -1.04 23.01
C TYR A 68 -30.14 0.45 22.76
N THR A 69 -29.67 1.36 23.62
CA THR A 69 -29.86 2.81 23.44
C THR A 69 -29.13 3.33 22.20
N ARG A 70 -27.91 2.84 21.92
CA ARG A 70 -27.20 3.16 20.68
C ARG A 70 -27.89 2.63 19.45
N ARG A 71 -28.42 1.41 19.48
CA ARG A 71 -29.23 0.87 18.37
C ARG A 71 -30.50 1.70 18.14
N SER A 72 -31.16 2.14 19.22
CA SER A 72 -32.36 2.98 19.14
C SER A 72 -32.05 4.32 18.47
N LEU A 73 -31.07 5.08 18.97
CA LEU A 73 -30.72 6.38 18.37
C LEU A 73 -30.12 6.24 16.97
N ALA A 74 -29.37 5.17 16.69
CA ALA A 74 -28.92 4.88 15.33
C ALA A 74 -30.08 4.61 14.37
N ALA A 75 -31.12 3.88 14.81
CA ALA A 75 -32.32 3.65 14.01
C ALA A 75 -33.12 4.94 13.78
N GLU A 76 -33.13 5.88 14.73
CA GLU A 76 -33.73 7.21 14.56
C GLU A 76 -32.92 8.11 13.59
N ALA A 77 -31.59 8.03 13.63
CA ALA A 77 -30.71 8.81 12.75
C ALA A 77 -30.68 8.28 11.31
N ALA A 78 -30.85 6.97 11.13
CA ALA A 78 -30.70 6.29 9.84
C ALA A 78 -31.57 6.87 8.70
N PRO A 79 -32.88 7.17 8.88
CA PRO A 79 -33.70 7.80 7.84
C PRO A 79 -33.19 9.18 7.41
N ALA A 80 -32.73 10.01 8.35
CA ALA A 80 -32.19 11.33 8.06
C ALA A 80 -30.89 11.25 7.24
N MET A 81 -30.08 10.22 7.49
CA MET A 81 -28.84 9.94 6.78
C MET A 81 -29.02 9.14 5.49
N ARG A 82 -30.20 8.54 5.28
CA ARG A 82 -30.51 7.60 4.18
C ARG A 82 -29.56 6.39 4.13
N VAL A 83 -29.25 5.82 5.30
CA VAL A 83 -28.39 4.62 5.43
C VAL A 83 -29.09 3.55 6.28
N SER A 84 -28.49 2.37 6.39
CA SER A 84 -29.02 1.33 7.28
C SER A 84 -28.80 1.71 8.76
N PRO A 85 -29.62 1.18 9.71
CA PRO A 85 -29.36 1.35 11.15
C PRO A 85 -27.98 0.84 11.58
N ALA A 86 -27.45 -0.17 10.89
CA ALA A 86 -26.10 -0.68 11.14
C ALA A 86 -25.03 0.35 10.78
N ASP A 87 -25.15 1.01 9.63
CA ASP A 87 -24.24 2.07 9.18
C ASP A 87 -24.34 3.32 10.04
N ALA A 88 -25.56 3.72 10.41
CA ALA A 88 -25.77 4.84 11.33
C ALA A 88 -25.09 4.57 12.69
N ARG A 89 -25.18 3.34 13.20
CA ARG A 89 -24.51 2.95 14.44
C ARG A 89 -22.98 3.02 14.32
N ILE A 90 -22.41 2.57 13.19
CA ILE A 90 -20.97 2.71 12.91
C ILE A 90 -20.59 4.20 12.86
N ALA A 91 -21.41 5.04 12.24
CA ALA A 91 -21.17 6.48 12.18
C ALA A 91 -21.21 7.15 13.56
N LEU A 92 -22.15 6.77 14.44
CA LEU A 92 -22.19 7.24 15.84
C LEU A 92 -20.91 6.87 16.59
N SER A 93 -20.48 5.61 16.52
CA SER A 93 -19.25 5.15 17.15
C SER A 93 -17.99 5.85 16.61
N THR A 94 -17.95 6.10 15.30
CA THR A 94 -16.83 6.81 14.67
C THR A 94 -16.80 8.28 15.09
N ALA A 95 -17.97 8.92 15.16
CA ALA A 95 -18.10 10.33 15.54
C ALA A 95 -17.73 10.58 17.01
N GLU A 96 -18.15 9.71 17.92
CA GLU A 96 -17.72 9.70 19.32
C GLU A 96 -16.19 9.56 19.40
N LEU A 97 -15.62 8.58 18.72
CA LEU A 97 -14.17 8.36 18.71
C LEU A 97 -13.41 9.61 18.25
N ILE A 98 -13.82 10.23 17.13
CA ILE A 98 -13.19 11.46 16.63
C ILE A 98 -13.31 12.61 17.65
N THR A 99 -14.51 12.80 18.22
CA THR A 99 -14.79 13.92 19.14
C THR A 99 -14.07 13.79 20.48
N ASP A 100 -14.02 12.58 21.02
CA ASP A 100 -13.47 12.34 22.36
C ASP A 100 -11.95 12.14 22.35
N THR A 101 -11.39 11.64 21.24
CA THR A 101 -9.96 11.28 21.18
C THR A 101 -9.12 12.12 20.25
N CYS A 102 -9.73 12.83 19.30
CA CYS A 102 -9.01 13.56 18.25
C CYS A 102 -9.55 15.01 18.04
N PRO A 103 -9.53 15.87 19.07
CA PRO A 103 -10.08 17.23 18.98
C PRO A 103 -9.39 18.13 17.94
N ASN A 104 -8.06 18.06 17.78
CA ASN A 104 -7.33 18.87 16.79
C ASN A 104 -7.68 18.42 15.35
N THR A 105 -7.88 17.12 15.16
CA THR A 105 -8.35 16.54 13.90
C THR A 105 -9.78 17.01 13.58
N LEU A 106 -10.67 17.04 14.58
CA LEU A 106 -12.04 17.53 14.39
C LEU A 106 -12.07 19.02 14.06
N GLU A 107 -11.22 19.83 14.68
CA GLU A 107 -11.05 21.25 14.35
C GLU A 107 -10.55 21.41 12.91
N ALA A 108 -9.51 20.67 12.52
CA ALA A 108 -8.97 20.72 11.15
C ALA A 108 -10.00 20.31 10.09
N LEU A 109 -10.88 19.34 10.38
CA LEU A 109 -11.99 18.99 9.51
C LEU A 109 -13.00 20.13 9.42
N GLY A 110 -13.34 20.74 10.56
CA GLY A 110 -14.23 21.90 10.64
C GLY A 110 -13.75 23.11 9.84
N ASP A 111 -12.43 23.30 9.77
CA ASP A 111 -11.79 24.37 8.99
C ASP A 111 -11.63 24.03 7.49
N GLY A 112 -11.99 22.81 7.08
CA GLY A 112 -11.76 22.31 5.72
C GLY A 112 -10.29 22.07 5.39
N ARG A 113 -9.41 21.95 6.39
CA ARG A 113 -7.97 21.66 6.21
C ARG A 113 -7.71 20.18 5.92
N ILE A 114 -8.60 19.30 6.38
CA ILE A 114 -8.57 17.86 6.11
C ILE A 114 -9.95 17.37 5.68
N THR A 115 -9.98 16.24 4.97
CA THR A 115 -11.23 15.58 4.56
C THR A 115 -11.78 14.68 5.67
N ARG A 116 -13.08 14.33 5.60
CA ARG A 116 -13.68 13.32 6.51
C ARG A 116 -12.89 12.02 6.51
N ARG A 117 -12.44 11.58 5.34
CA ARG A 117 -11.68 10.33 5.21
C ARG A 117 -10.35 10.38 5.95
N GLN A 118 -9.66 11.51 5.92
CA GLN A 118 -8.42 11.70 6.69
C GLN A 118 -8.73 11.70 8.19
N ALA A 119 -9.78 12.38 8.65
CA ALA A 119 -10.17 12.34 10.06
C ALA A 119 -10.47 10.92 10.58
N GLU A 120 -11.17 10.10 9.78
CA GLU A 120 -11.43 8.69 10.08
C GLU A 120 -10.13 7.89 10.22
N LEU A 121 -9.13 8.13 9.36
CA LEU A 121 -7.84 7.45 9.42
C LEU A 121 -7.08 7.76 10.71
N VAL A 122 -7.12 9.02 11.18
CA VAL A 122 -6.53 9.39 12.47
C VAL A 122 -7.24 8.69 13.62
N ALA A 123 -8.56 8.74 13.65
CA ALA A 123 -9.35 8.11 14.72
C ALA A 123 -9.11 6.61 14.80
N ILE A 124 -9.09 5.91 13.65
CA ILE A 124 -8.78 4.48 13.59
C ILE A 124 -7.38 4.19 14.13
N ALA A 125 -6.38 4.99 13.74
CA ALA A 125 -5.00 4.82 14.18
C ALA A 125 -4.79 5.19 15.66
N ALA A 126 -5.56 6.13 16.19
CA ALA A 126 -5.53 6.55 17.60
C ALA A 126 -6.26 5.56 18.51
N SER A 127 -7.32 4.90 18.02
CA SER A 127 -8.19 4.01 18.82
C SER A 127 -7.43 3.02 19.73
N PRO A 128 -6.37 2.33 19.29
CA PRO A 128 -5.70 1.34 20.13
C PRO A 128 -4.56 1.92 21.01
N LEU A 129 -4.26 3.22 20.90
CA LEU A 129 -3.16 3.88 21.62
C LEU A 129 -3.55 4.30 23.04
N ASP A 130 -2.57 4.56 23.92
CA ASP A 130 -2.82 5.16 25.23
C ASP A 130 -3.10 6.68 25.12
N PRO A 131 -3.73 7.32 26.13
CA PRO A 131 -4.17 8.72 26.03
C PRO A 131 -3.07 9.72 25.62
N GLY A 132 -1.83 9.53 26.08
CA GLY A 132 -0.71 10.39 25.71
C GLY A 132 -0.32 10.24 24.23
N ALA A 133 -0.19 9.01 23.76
CA ALA A 133 0.09 8.71 22.36
C ALA A 133 -1.03 9.19 21.43
N ARG A 134 -2.31 9.07 21.83
CA ARG A 134 -3.44 9.62 21.08
C ARG A 134 -3.35 11.13 20.92
N ALA A 135 -3.11 11.86 22.01
CA ALA A 135 -2.99 13.32 21.98
C ALA A 135 -1.83 13.78 21.08
N SER A 136 -0.70 13.07 21.14
CA SER A 136 0.45 13.33 20.25
C SER A 136 0.11 13.11 18.78
N LEU A 137 -0.55 12.00 18.44
CA LEU A 137 -0.97 11.71 17.06
C LEU A 137 -1.95 12.77 16.53
N ASP A 138 -2.94 13.12 17.34
CA ASP A 138 -3.98 14.09 16.99
C ASP A 138 -3.40 15.49 16.73
N ALA A 139 -2.47 15.96 17.58
CA ALA A 139 -1.86 17.28 17.43
C ALA A 139 -1.08 17.45 16.12
N HIS A 140 -0.41 16.40 15.65
CA HIS A 140 0.45 16.46 14.45
C HIS A 140 -0.27 16.07 13.15
N ALA A 141 -1.38 15.35 13.24
CA ALA A 141 -2.12 14.86 12.08
C ALA A 141 -2.48 15.95 11.04
N PRO A 142 -2.96 17.16 11.42
CA PRO A 142 -3.30 18.18 10.44
C PRO A 142 -2.10 18.65 9.59
N GLU A 143 -0.91 18.71 10.18
CA GLU A 143 0.32 19.11 9.46
C GLU A 143 0.74 18.02 8.45
N TRP A 144 0.66 16.75 8.85
CA TRP A 144 0.95 15.64 7.94
C TRP A 144 -0.05 15.52 6.78
N ALA A 145 -1.28 16.02 6.93
CA ALA A 145 -2.29 15.96 5.88
C ALA A 145 -2.05 16.97 4.73
N LYS A 146 -1.30 18.05 4.96
CA LYS A 146 -1.11 19.13 3.99
C LYS A 146 -0.58 18.61 2.64
N GLY A 147 -1.33 18.89 1.57
CA GLY A 147 -0.95 18.54 0.19
C GLY A 147 -0.98 17.03 -0.12
N ARG A 148 -1.45 16.18 0.80
CA ARG A 148 -1.42 14.72 0.63
C ARG A 148 -2.81 14.14 0.42
N THR A 149 -2.89 13.06 -0.34
CA THR A 149 -4.13 12.30 -0.46
C THR A 149 -4.42 11.47 0.79
N SER A 150 -5.66 11.01 0.92
CA SER A 150 -6.08 10.19 2.07
C SER A 150 -5.21 8.95 2.27
N ARG A 151 -4.75 8.29 1.20
CA ARG A 151 -3.92 7.08 1.31
C ARG A 151 -2.47 7.39 1.70
N GLN A 152 -1.86 8.41 1.10
CA GLN A 152 -0.51 8.87 1.49
C GLN A 152 -0.51 9.24 2.97
N PHE A 153 -1.51 10.04 3.39
CA PHE A 153 -1.73 10.41 4.77
C PHE A 153 -1.95 9.17 5.68
N GLY A 154 -2.78 8.22 5.25
CA GLY A 154 -3.04 6.99 5.99
C GLY A 154 -1.78 6.15 6.26
N LYS A 155 -0.84 6.08 5.31
CA LYS A 155 0.46 5.41 5.52
C LYS A 155 1.28 6.12 6.62
N ILE A 156 1.34 7.45 6.57
CA ILE A 156 2.08 8.27 7.56
C ILE A 156 1.45 8.13 8.94
N VAL A 157 0.15 8.31 9.07
CA VAL A 157 -0.56 8.20 10.35
C VAL A 157 -0.40 6.82 10.95
N LYS A 158 -0.52 5.76 10.13
CA LYS A 158 -0.32 4.38 10.59
C LYS A 158 1.11 4.13 11.07
N LYS A 159 2.10 4.72 10.40
CA LYS A 159 3.51 4.70 10.83
C LYS A 159 3.69 5.39 12.16
N GLN A 160 3.27 6.65 12.25
CA GLN A 160 3.42 7.45 13.45
C GLN A 160 2.71 6.80 14.64
N ALA A 161 1.48 6.31 14.44
CA ALA A 161 0.75 5.55 15.45
C ALA A 161 1.51 4.28 15.87
N ALA A 162 2.17 3.59 14.95
CA ALA A 162 2.91 2.38 15.28
C ALA A 162 4.25 2.62 16.00
N GLU A 163 4.84 3.80 15.83
CA GLU A 163 6.08 4.24 16.50
C GLU A 163 5.83 4.74 17.92
N ILE A 164 4.71 5.44 18.14
CA ILE A 164 4.34 5.97 19.47
C ILE A 164 3.61 4.94 20.35
N ASP A 165 3.14 3.83 19.78
CA ASP A 165 2.46 2.77 20.54
C ASP A 165 3.44 2.10 21.50
N LYS A 166 3.10 2.10 22.80
CA LYS A 166 3.91 1.46 23.84
C LYS A 166 3.94 -0.06 23.73
N ARG A 167 2.96 -0.67 23.07
CA ARG A 167 2.92 -2.12 22.86
C ARG A 167 3.86 -2.50 21.73
N SER A 168 4.61 -3.57 21.92
CA SER A 168 5.49 -4.08 20.89
C SER A 168 4.69 -4.46 19.63
N PHE A 169 5.31 -4.40 18.45
CA PHE A 169 4.65 -4.89 17.24
C PHE A 169 4.27 -6.36 17.37
N ARG A 170 5.08 -7.18 18.07
CA ARG A 170 4.81 -8.60 18.28
C ARG A 170 3.48 -8.81 19.00
N GLU A 171 3.26 -8.14 20.12
CA GLU A 171 2.00 -8.23 20.88
C GLU A 171 0.80 -7.81 20.03
N ARG A 172 0.93 -6.71 19.27
CA ARG A 172 -0.13 -6.22 18.38
C ARG A 172 -0.43 -7.18 17.24
N HIS A 173 0.62 -7.74 16.64
CA HIS A 173 0.49 -8.72 15.58
C HIS A 173 -0.16 -10.01 16.08
N GLU A 174 0.21 -10.49 17.27
CA GLU A 174 -0.38 -11.68 17.87
C GLU A 174 -1.88 -11.51 18.13
N ALA A 175 -2.29 -10.36 18.66
CA ALA A 175 -3.70 -10.03 18.86
C ALA A 175 -4.50 -9.98 17.54
N GLU A 176 -3.95 -9.36 16.49
CA GLU A 176 -4.61 -9.32 15.16
C GLU A 176 -4.57 -10.68 14.46
N ARG A 177 -3.51 -11.46 14.66
CA ARG A 177 -3.37 -12.83 14.16
C ARG A 177 -4.45 -13.75 14.75
N ALA A 178 -4.99 -13.47 15.95
CA ALA A 178 -6.13 -14.20 16.50
C ALA A 178 -7.46 -13.92 15.74
N ARG A 179 -7.55 -12.85 14.94
CA ARG A 179 -8.77 -12.42 14.22
C ARG A 179 -8.87 -12.94 12.78
N ARG A 180 -7.93 -13.79 12.36
CA ARG A 180 -7.94 -14.40 11.03
C ARG A 180 -9.24 -15.13 10.79
N ARG A 181 -9.82 -14.93 9.61
CA ARG A 181 -11.10 -15.52 9.24
C ARG A 181 -11.26 -15.56 7.73
N VAL A 182 -12.17 -16.41 7.28
CA VAL A 182 -12.71 -16.40 5.92
C VAL A 182 -14.19 -16.07 6.03
N THR A 183 -14.65 -15.10 5.25
CA THR A 183 -16.06 -14.70 5.20
C THR A 183 -16.57 -14.78 3.78
N LEU A 184 -17.80 -15.28 3.62
CA LEU A 184 -18.52 -15.32 2.35
C LEU A 184 -19.61 -14.26 2.37
N THR A 185 -19.79 -13.53 1.27
CA THR A 185 -20.90 -12.60 1.09
C THR A 185 -21.48 -12.81 -0.30
N ASP A 186 -22.76 -13.16 -0.37
CA ASP A 186 -23.45 -13.31 -1.64
C ASP A 186 -23.65 -11.94 -2.30
N LEU A 187 -23.38 -11.89 -3.59
CA LEU A 187 -23.56 -10.71 -4.44
C LEU A 187 -24.74 -10.94 -5.39
N GLY A 188 -24.92 -10.06 -6.38
CA GLY A 188 -25.92 -10.24 -7.43
C GLY A 188 -25.48 -11.24 -8.52
N GLU A 189 -26.44 -11.69 -9.32
CA GLU A 189 -26.21 -12.49 -10.55
C GLU A 189 -25.45 -13.82 -10.33
N GLY A 190 -25.70 -14.49 -9.19
CA GLY A 190 -25.06 -15.79 -8.90
C GLY A 190 -23.58 -15.71 -8.51
N MET A 191 -23.09 -14.51 -8.17
CA MET A 191 -21.72 -14.27 -7.73
C MET A 191 -21.64 -14.19 -6.20
N SER A 192 -20.48 -14.53 -5.63
CA SER A 192 -20.19 -14.33 -4.20
C SER A 192 -18.77 -13.78 -4.01
N GLU A 193 -18.58 -12.93 -2.99
CA GLU A 193 -17.26 -12.49 -2.53
C GLU A 193 -16.74 -13.44 -1.44
N LEU A 194 -15.58 -14.04 -1.67
CA LEU A 194 -14.82 -14.76 -0.64
C LEU A 194 -13.70 -13.85 -0.12
N ARG A 195 -13.80 -13.43 1.14
CA ARG A 195 -12.83 -12.52 1.78
C ARG A 195 -12.00 -13.26 2.81
N ILE A 196 -10.68 -13.20 2.64
CA ILE A 196 -9.69 -13.79 3.56
C ILE A 196 -9.03 -12.68 4.37
N VAL A 197 -9.03 -12.82 5.69
CA VAL A 197 -8.26 -11.97 6.61
C VAL A 197 -7.15 -12.83 7.21
N GLY A 198 -5.90 -12.49 6.88
CA GLY A 198 -4.70 -13.25 7.24
C GLY A 198 -3.52 -12.33 7.57
N PRO A 199 -2.41 -12.90 8.09
CA PRO A 199 -1.15 -12.18 8.19
C PRO A 199 -0.67 -11.71 6.81
N THR A 200 -0.15 -10.49 6.74
CA THR A 200 0.14 -9.82 5.47
C THR A 200 1.09 -10.60 4.56
N VAL A 201 2.15 -11.20 5.10
CA VAL A 201 3.14 -11.93 4.30
C VAL A 201 2.52 -13.14 3.64
N GLU A 202 1.80 -13.96 4.40
CA GLU A 202 1.12 -15.16 3.93
C GLU A 202 0.06 -14.79 2.87
N THR A 203 -0.80 -13.80 3.16
CA THR A 203 -1.84 -13.38 2.23
C THR A 203 -1.28 -12.76 0.94
N ARG A 204 -0.20 -11.96 1.04
CA ARG A 204 0.47 -11.41 -0.16
C ARG A 204 1.21 -12.48 -0.94
N SER A 205 1.78 -13.49 -0.27
CA SER A 205 2.44 -14.62 -0.94
C SER A 205 1.45 -15.43 -1.76
N VAL A 206 0.25 -15.69 -1.22
CA VAL A 206 -0.86 -16.32 -1.97
C VAL A 206 -1.22 -15.47 -3.19
N PHE A 207 -1.41 -14.16 -2.99
CA PHE A 207 -1.79 -13.27 -4.09
C PHE A 207 -0.72 -13.14 -5.18
N SER A 208 0.56 -13.04 -4.80
CA SER A 208 1.69 -12.98 -5.73
C SER A 208 1.79 -14.25 -6.56
N ARG A 209 1.71 -15.43 -5.91
CA ARG A 209 1.72 -16.72 -6.60
C ARG A 209 0.61 -16.83 -7.64
N LEU A 210 -0.60 -16.39 -7.28
CA LEU A 210 -1.73 -16.37 -8.20
C LEU A 210 -1.50 -15.42 -9.39
N ILE A 211 -0.88 -14.25 -9.17
CA ILE A 211 -0.50 -13.33 -10.24
C ILE A 211 0.52 -13.96 -11.18
N ASP A 212 1.57 -14.58 -10.64
CA ASP A 212 2.66 -15.15 -11.44
C ASP A 212 2.17 -16.33 -12.29
N MET A 213 1.35 -17.20 -11.70
CA MET A 213 0.69 -18.29 -12.43
C MET A 213 -0.25 -17.75 -13.52
N ALA A 214 -1.10 -16.77 -13.19
CA ALA A 214 -2.03 -16.19 -14.15
C ALA A 214 -1.32 -15.48 -15.31
N ARG A 215 -0.24 -14.74 -15.04
CA ARG A 215 0.59 -14.10 -16.07
C ARG A 215 1.29 -15.12 -16.96
N THR A 216 1.80 -16.20 -16.38
CA THR A 216 2.43 -17.28 -17.15
C THR A 216 1.43 -17.88 -18.13
N ILE A 217 0.24 -18.28 -17.65
CA ILE A 217 -0.83 -18.81 -18.49
C ILE A 217 -1.24 -17.79 -19.55
N HIS A 218 -1.52 -16.54 -19.17
CA HIS A 218 -1.95 -15.51 -20.11
C HIS A 218 -0.93 -15.27 -21.22
N ASN A 219 0.37 -15.17 -20.89
CA ASN A 219 1.43 -15.01 -21.88
C ASN A 219 1.57 -16.23 -22.79
N ASP A 220 1.38 -17.43 -22.25
CA ASP A 220 1.40 -18.66 -23.05
C ASP A 220 0.20 -18.74 -23.99
N ARG A 221 -0.98 -18.23 -23.60
CA ARG A 221 -2.15 -18.10 -24.50
C ARG A 221 -1.92 -17.07 -25.59
N LEU A 222 -1.30 -15.92 -25.29
CA LEU A 222 -0.90 -14.95 -26.31
C LEU A 222 0.07 -15.57 -27.33
N ARG A 223 1.09 -16.29 -26.86
CA ARG A 223 2.04 -17.01 -27.73
C ARG A 223 1.35 -18.11 -28.54
N ALA A 224 0.37 -18.80 -27.96
CA ALA A 224 -0.42 -19.82 -28.64
C ALA A 224 -1.27 -19.20 -29.75
N ALA A 225 -1.90 -18.05 -29.52
CA ALA A 225 -2.63 -17.31 -30.53
C ALA A 225 -1.73 -16.91 -31.71
N GLU A 226 -0.55 -16.35 -31.45
CA GLU A 226 0.44 -16.02 -32.49
C GLU A 226 0.94 -17.27 -33.24
N ALA A 227 1.16 -18.38 -32.53
CA ALA A 227 1.58 -19.64 -33.14
C ALA A 227 0.47 -20.26 -34.00
N TYR A 228 -0.78 -20.17 -33.55
CA TYR A 228 -1.94 -20.62 -34.31
C TYR A 228 -2.11 -19.80 -35.59
N GLU A 229 -2.06 -18.47 -35.49
CA GLU A 229 -2.18 -17.58 -36.64
C GLU A 229 -1.08 -17.82 -37.67
N ARG A 230 0.17 -18.02 -37.24
CA ARG A 230 1.28 -18.40 -38.14
C ARG A 230 1.05 -19.74 -38.84
N LYS A 231 0.43 -20.72 -38.16
CA LYS A 231 0.20 -22.07 -38.68
C LYS A 231 -0.99 -22.12 -39.65
N HIS A 232 -2.05 -21.35 -39.36
CA HIS A 232 -3.33 -21.43 -40.07
C HIS A 232 -3.61 -20.23 -40.98
N GLY A 233 -2.82 -19.16 -40.89
CA GLY A 233 -2.98 -17.93 -41.68
C GLY A 233 -4.17 -17.06 -41.27
N VAL A 234 -4.85 -17.41 -40.17
CA VAL A 234 -6.00 -16.71 -39.61
C VAL A 234 -5.95 -16.78 -38.09
N ALA A 235 -6.48 -15.75 -37.42
CA ALA A 235 -6.63 -15.76 -35.98
C ALA A 235 -7.60 -16.87 -35.54
N ALA A 236 -7.35 -17.47 -34.37
CA ALA A 236 -8.31 -18.38 -33.76
C ALA A 236 -9.55 -17.57 -33.35
N ALA A 237 -10.74 -18.00 -33.79
CA ALA A 237 -12.00 -17.38 -33.43
C ALA A 237 -12.72 -18.23 -32.37
N ASP A 238 -13.52 -17.60 -31.52
CA ASP A 238 -14.35 -18.28 -30.50
C ASP A 238 -15.43 -19.19 -31.11
N ASP A 239 -15.64 -19.11 -32.43
CA ASP A 239 -16.62 -19.92 -33.13
C ASP A 239 -16.17 -21.39 -33.14
N ILE A 240 -16.73 -22.17 -32.21
CA ILE A 240 -17.02 -23.58 -32.44
C ILE A 240 -18.08 -23.61 -33.55
N ALA A 241 -17.71 -23.23 -34.77
CA ALA A 241 -18.50 -23.52 -35.94
C ALA A 241 -18.28 -25.01 -36.23
N ASP A 242 -19.38 -25.76 -36.20
CA ASP A 242 -19.54 -27.17 -36.55
C ASP A 242 -18.88 -27.55 -37.90
N ASP A 243 -17.55 -27.54 -38.00
CA ASP A 243 -16.83 -28.04 -39.17
C ASP A 243 -16.09 -29.34 -38.85
N HIS A 244 -16.84 -30.29 -38.31
CA HIS A 244 -16.59 -31.71 -38.56
C HIS A 244 -17.35 -32.15 -39.82
N THR A 245 -17.13 -31.47 -40.95
CA THR A 245 -17.54 -31.96 -42.26
C THR A 245 -16.37 -32.08 -43.23
N ALA A 246 -15.52 -33.07 -42.99
CA ALA A 246 -14.71 -33.66 -44.06
C ALA A 246 -14.36 -35.15 -43.80
N GLY A 247 -15.38 -36.00 -43.96
CA GLY A 247 -15.27 -37.30 -44.67
C GLY A 247 -14.64 -38.52 -43.97
N GLY A 248 -15.48 -39.52 -43.66
CA GLY A 248 -15.04 -40.92 -43.72
C GLY A 248 -15.58 -41.90 -42.68
N ASP A 249 -16.80 -42.39 -42.95
CA ASP A 249 -17.32 -43.73 -42.60
C ASP A 249 -17.73 -44.08 -41.15
N LYS A 250 -18.90 -44.72 -41.06
CA LYS A 250 -19.62 -45.07 -39.83
C LYS A 250 -19.14 -46.43 -39.30
N THR A 251 -18.85 -46.53 -38.01
CA THR A 251 -19.24 -47.71 -37.24
C THR A 251 -19.69 -47.34 -35.82
N SER A 252 -20.88 -47.82 -35.48
CA SER A 252 -21.58 -47.63 -34.21
C SER A 252 -20.89 -48.39 -33.08
N GLY A 253 -20.61 -47.71 -31.97
CA GLY A 253 -20.03 -48.31 -30.77
C GLY A 253 -20.18 -47.41 -29.54
N ASN A 254 -21.21 -47.71 -28.75
CA ASN A 254 -21.54 -47.16 -27.44
C ASN A 254 -20.30 -46.97 -26.52
N THR A 255 -20.01 -45.75 -26.05
CA THR A 255 -19.06 -45.52 -24.95
C THR A 255 -19.48 -44.35 -24.07
N THR A 256 -19.76 -44.69 -22.81
CA THR A 256 -19.78 -43.82 -21.64
C THR A 256 -18.35 -43.42 -21.27
N GLY A 257 -18.06 -42.12 -21.23
CA GLY A 257 -16.78 -41.56 -20.80
C GLY A 257 -16.42 -40.37 -21.70
N GLY A 258 -16.60 -39.14 -21.19
CA GLY A 258 -16.34 -37.92 -21.95
C GLY A 258 -14.85 -37.71 -22.19
N ASP A 259 -14.33 -38.31 -23.27
CA ASP A 259 -13.00 -38.06 -23.80
C ASP A 259 -12.98 -36.67 -24.46
N THR A 260 -12.19 -35.75 -23.90
CA THR A 260 -11.75 -34.51 -24.56
C THR A 260 -10.61 -34.77 -25.57
N ALA A 261 -10.48 -36.02 -26.03
CA ALA A 261 -9.47 -36.46 -26.99
C ALA A 261 -9.92 -36.09 -28.42
N GLY A 262 -9.84 -34.81 -28.77
CA GLY A 262 -10.13 -34.35 -30.13
C GLY A 262 -9.93 -32.87 -30.40
N ILE A 263 -9.83 -32.03 -29.36
CA ILE A 263 -9.62 -30.58 -29.53
C ILE A 263 -8.11 -30.31 -29.59
N ASP A 264 -7.64 -29.64 -30.66
CA ASP A 264 -6.24 -29.20 -30.77
C ASP A 264 -5.91 -28.31 -29.56
N ALA A 265 -4.99 -28.75 -28.71
CA ALA A 265 -4.56 -28.01 -27.53
C ALA A 265 -4.04 -26.60 -27.87
N LEU A 266 -3.49 -26.43 -29.09
CA LEU A 266 -3.07 -25.12 -29.59
C LEU A 266 -4.28 -24.22 -29.90
N TYR A 267 -5.35 -24.77 -30.50
CA TYR A 267 -6.58 -24.03 -30.77
C TYR A 267 -7.25 -23.60 -29.46
N LEU A 268 -7.45 -24.53 -28.52
CA LEU A 268 -8.02 -24.23 -27.21
C LEU A 268 -7.21 -23.19 -26.44
N ALA A 269 -5.89 -23.17 -26.64
CA ALA A 269 -5.02 -22.16 -26.07
C ALA A 269 -5.13 -20.80 -26.74
N ALA A 270 -5.34 -20.78 -28.05
CA ALA A 270 -5.42 -19.58 -28.86
C ALA A 270 -6.76 -18.84 -28.72
N THR A 271 -7.86 -19.57 -28.44
CA THR A 271 -9.21 -19.01 -28.22
C THR A 271 -9.46 -18.60 -26.76
N ASP A 272 -8.53 -18.84 -25.85
CA ASP A 272 -8.69 -18.44 -24.46
C ASP A 272 -8.40 -16.94 -24.28
N HIS A 273 -9.46 -16.12 -24.35
CA HIS A 273 -9.40 -14.67 -24.22
C HIS A 273 -9.55 -14.16 -22.78
N ARG A 274 -9.49 -15.04 -21.77
CA ARG A 274 -9.64 -14.63 -20.37
C ARG A 274 -8.55 -13.63 -19.97
N THR A 275 -8.98 -12.60 -19.26
CA THR A 275 -8.09 -11.63 -18.64
C THR A 275 -7.26 -12.28 -17.53
N VAL A 276 -6.12 -11.68 -17.19
CA VAL A 276 -5.31 -12.08 -16.02
C VAL A 276 -6.16 -12.12 -14.74
N GLY A 277 -7.14 -11.23 -14.60
CA GLY A 277 -8.06 -11.22 -13.46
C GLY A 277 -8.96 -12.45 -13.40
N GLN A 278 -9.53 -12.87 -14.54
CA GLN A 278 -10.38 -14.07 -14.65
C GLN A 278 -9.55 -15.34 -14.40
N ILE A 279 -8.41 -15.50 -15.08
CA ILE A 279 -7.50 -16.65 -14.88
C ILE A 279 -7.09 -16.76 -13.41
N ARG A 280 -6.80 -15.63 -12.76
CA ARG A 280 -6.42 -15.60 -11.34
C ARG A 280 -7.56 -16.09 -10.42
N ALA A 281 -8.80 -15.73 -10.72
CA ALA A 281 -9.96 -16.18 -9.95
C ALA A 281 -10.16 -17.70 -10.12
N ASP A 282 -10.07 -18.20 -11.35
CA ASP A 282 -10.21 -19.63 -11.67
C ASP A 282 -9.12 -20.45 -10.97
N LEU A 283 -7.86 -19.98 -11.01
CA LEU A 283 -6.73 -20.64 -10.31
C LEU A 283 -6.93 -20.71 -8.80
N LEU A 284 -7.45 -19.63 -8.18
CA LEU A 284 -7.71 -19.63 -6.74
C LEU A 284 -8.81 -20.65 -6.39
N LEU A 285 -9.89 -20.68 -7.16
CA LEU A 285 -10.98 -21.64 -6.95
C LEU A 285 -10.51 -23.07 -7.18
N ASP A 286 -9.79 -23.33 -8.28
CA ASP A 286 -9.21 -24.64 -8.58
C ASP A 286 -8.34 -25.10 -7.41
N MET A 287 -7.35 -24.30 -6.99
CA MET A 287 -6.49 -24.64 -5.87
C MET A 287 -7.27 -24.93 -4.58
N LEU A 288 -8.31 -24.14 -4.25
CA LEU A 288 -9.11 -24.34 -3.04
C LEU A 288 -10.05 -25.56 -3.12
N LEU A 289 -10.50 -25.93 -4.32
CA LEU A 289 -11.41 -27.06 -4.55
C LEU A 289 -10.67 -28.39 -4.78
N SER A 290 -9.45 -28.35 -5.31
CA SER A 290 -8.70 -29.54 -5.73
C SER A 290 -7.46 -29.86 -4.88
N SER A 291 -6.98 -28.93 -4.04
CA SER A 291 -5.81 -29.19 -3.18
C SER A 291 -6.19 -29.76 -1.82
N GLU A 292 -5.49 -30.80 -1.38
CA GLU A 292 -5.55 -31.26 0.02
C GLU A 292 -4.73 -30.33 0.93
N PRO A 293 -5.29 -29.82 2.05
CA PRO A 293 -4.59 -28.93 2.96
C PRO A 293 -3.59 -29.69 3.84
N SER A 294 -2.43 -30.06 3.30
CA SER A 294 -1.38 -30.81 4.01
C SER A 294 -0.56 -29.97 5.00
N ALA A 295 -0.57 -28.64 4.86
CA ALA A 295 0.25 -27.75 5.69
C ALA A 295 -0.44 -27.24 6.97
N HIS A 296 -1.73 -27.53 7.17
CA HIS A 296 -2.49 -27.05 8.35
C HIS A 296 -1.96 -27.64 9.66
N GLU A 297 -1.49 -28.90 9.64
CA GLU A 297 -0.99 -29.60 10.82
C GLU A 297 0.41 -29.12 11.29
N LEU A 298 1.18 -28.48 10.41
CA LEU A 298 2.56 -28.07 10.69
C LEU A 298 2.65 -26.76 11.51
N PHE A 299 1.56 -26.00 11.63
CA PHE A 299 1.53 -24.75 12.40
C PHE A 299 1.59 -24.96 13.92
N MET A 300 1.22 -26.13 14.43
CA MET A 300 1.30 -26.44 15.87
C MET A 300 2.74 -26.54 16.39
N ASN A 301 3.74 -26.69 15.49
CA ASN A 301 5.15 -26.86 15.83
C ASN A 301 6.03 -25.63 15.55
N GLY A 302 5.43 -24.46 15.29
CA GLY A 302 6.16 -23.18 15.18
C GLY A 302 7.01 -23.01 13.91
N THR A 303 6.98 -23.95 12.97
CA THR A 303 7.70 -23.83 11.69
C THR A 303 6.82 -23.21 10.62
N GLY A 304 7.32 -22.17 9.94
CA GLY A 304 6.68 -21.54 8.76
C GLY A 304 6.67 -22.44 7.51
N ALA A 305 6.30 -23.71 7.66
CA ALA A 305 6.40 -24.73 6.63
C ALA A 305 5.53 -24.48 5.38
N SER A 306 4.48 -23.66 5.49
CA SER A 306 3.72 -23.23 4.30
C SER A 306 4.48 -22.19 3.46
N LEU A 307 5.37 -21.40 4.08
CA LEU A 307 6.19 -20.40 3.39
C LEU A 307 7.41 -21.03 2.70
N THR A 308 7.89 -22.20 3.15
CA THR A 308 9.00 -22.92 2.50
C THR A 308 8.63 -23.54 1.15
N ALA A 309 7.33 -23.73 0.87
CA ALA A 309 6.84 -24.26 -0.41
C ALA A 309 6.62 -23.16 -1.48
N ILE A 310 6.92 -21.90 -1.15
CA ILE A 310 6.69 -20.74 -2.01
C ILE A 310 8.01 -19.98 -2.12
N GLN A 311 8.35 -19.48 -3.31
CA GLN A 311 9.42 -18.49 -3.49
C GLN A 311 8.83 -17.12 -3.80
N PRO A 312 8.30 -16.39 -2.80
CA PRO A 312 7.78 -15.05 -3.05
C PRO A 312 8.94 -14.04 -3.15
N ILE A 313 8.89 -13.13 -4.13
CA ILE A 313 9.77 -11.96 -4.15
C ILE A 313 9.14 -10.91 -3.24
N VAL A 314 9.60 -10.82 -1.99
CA VAL A 314 9.16 -9.79 -1.03
C VAL A 314 10.32 -8.86 -0.75
N GLN A 315 10.17 -7.58 -1.10
CA GLN A 315 11.09 -6.55 -0.66
C GLN A 315 10.66 -6.06 0.73
N VAL A 316 11.62 -6.10 1.66
CA VAL A 316 11.41 -5.82 3.08
C VAL A 316 12.41 -4.78 3.54
N THR A 317 11.96 -3.83 4.37
CA THR A 317 12.82 -2.89 5.09
C THR A 317 12.78 -3.21 6.58
N ILE A 318 13.94 -3.58 7.15
CA ILE A 318 14.13 -3.90 8.58
C ILE A 318 15.20 -2.95 9.14
N PRO A 319 14.96 -2.22 10.24
CA PRO A 319 16.02 -1.43 10.87
C PRO A 319 17.07 -2.34 11.51
N VAL A 320 18.32 -1.86 11.56
CA VAL A 320 19.44 -2.63 12.12
C VAL A 320 19.25 -2.92 13.61
N SER A 321 18.66 -1.99 14.38
CA SER A 321 18.30 -2.22 15.78
C SER A 321 17.38 -3.43 15.97
N GLN A 322 16.45 -3.68 15.03
CA GLN A 322 15.59 -4.88 15.04
C GLN A 322 16.34 -6.17 14.75
N MET A 323 17.48 -6.13 14.06
CA MET A 323 18.30 -7.32 13.91
C MET A 323 19.01 -7.68 15.22
N ILE A 324 19.17 -6.70 16.12
CA ILE A 324 19.85 -6.83 17.41
C ILE A 324 18.84 -7.13 18.54
N ASP A 325 17.73 -6.38 18.65
CA ASP A 325 16.62 -6.63 19.59
C ASP A 325 15.31 -6.96 18.83
N PRO A 326 14.80 -8.21 18.93
CA PRO A 326 13.50 -8.62 18.40
C PRO A 326 12.28 -7.80 18.84
N ASN A 327 12.39 -7.03 19.92
CA ASN A 327 11.27 -6.31 20.53
C ASN A 327 11.23 -4.82 20.16
N GLU A 328 12.26 -4.28 19.52
CA GLU A 328 12.42 -2.84 19.30
C GLU A 328 11.99 -2.42 17.87
N GLY A 329 10.83 -1.79 17.70
CA GLY A 329 10.41 -1.15 16.43
C GLY A 329 9.44 -1.96 15.53
N VAL A 330 9.21 -1.45 14.30
CA VAL A 330 8.37 -2.07 13.25
C VAL A 330 9.10 -2.29 11.92
N GLY A 331 8.73 -3.34 11.18
CA GLY A 331 9.27 -3.62 9.84
C GLY A 331 8.23 -3.39 8.73
N TRP A 332 8.69 -3.20 7.50
CA TRP A 332 7.87 -2.72 6.38
C TRP A 332 8.05 -3.54 5.10
N LEU A 333 7.00 -3.59 4.30
CA LEU A 333 7.01 -4.11 2.93
C LEU A 333 7.10 -2.95 1.91
N ASP A 334 7.42 -3.29 0.67
CA ASP A 334 7.59 -2.42 -0.52
C ASP A 334 6.51 -1.37 -0.80
N ASP A 335 5.33 -1.49 -0.20
CA ASP A 335 4.21 -0.56 -0.38
C ASP A 335 3.87 0.26 0.87
N GLY A 336 4.64 0.08 1.96
CA GLY A 336 4.44 0.73 3.25
C GLY A 336 3.50 -0.04 4.17
N THR A 337 3.22 -1.32 3.88
CA THR A 337 2.48 -2.19 4.80
C THR A 337 3.39 -2.70 5.91
N LEU A 338 2.90 -2.64 7.15
CA LEU A 338 3.58 -3.18 8.33
C LEU A 338 3.67 -4.72 8.27
N ALA A 339 4.82 -5.27 8.69
CA ALA A 339 5.05 -6.70 8.82
C ALA A 339 5.77 -7.05 10.13
N SER A 340 5.53 -8.28 10.61
CA SER A 340 6.12 -8.78 11.86
C SER A 340 7.63 -8.96 11.75
N PRO A 341 8.44 -8.41 12.67
CA PRO A 341 9.89 -8.62 12.68
C PRO A 341 10.29 -10.10 12.62
N ASP A 342 9.54 -10.99 13.28
CA ASP A 342 9.81 -12.43 13.27
C ASP A 342 9.56 -13.03 11.88
N THR A 343 8.47 -12.63 11.22
CA THR A 343 8.18 -13.05 9.84
C THR A 343 9.23 -12.53 8.88
N LEU A 344 9.64 -11.28 9.03
CA LEU A 344 10.67 -10.68 8.19
C LEU A 344 12.02 -11.39 8.36
N ARG A 345 12.37 -11.83 9.58
CA ARG A 345 13.57 -12.66 9.86
C ARG A 345 13.49 -14.07 9.30
N ILE A 346 12.31 -14.68 9.28
CA ILE A 346 12.11 -15.99 8.64
C ILE A 346 12.31 -15.83 7.12
N LEU A 347 11.67 -14.85 6.49
CA LEU A 347 11.84 -14.58 5.05
C LEU A 347 13.31 -14.29 4.70
N ALA A 348 13.93 -13.44 5.50
CA ALA A 348 15.35 -13.15 5.51
C ALA A 348 16.24 -14.42 5.57
N GLY A 349 15.97 -15.32 6.51
CA GLY A 349 16.73 -16.57 6.66
C GLY A 349 16.48 -17.59 5.55
N LEU A 350 15.32 -17.52 4.88
CA LEU A 350 14.95 -18.40 3.77
C LEU A 350 15.38 -17.87 2.40
N ALA A 351 15.80 -16.61 2.30
CA ALA A 351 16.19 -16.01 1.04
C ALA A 351 17.43 -16.73 0.47
N PRO A 352 17.42 -17.15 -0.81
CA PRO A 352 18.55 -17.86 -1.43
C PRO A 352 19.80 -16.97 -1.56
N GLY A 353 19.65 -15.66 -1.36
CA GLY A 353 20.72 -14.69 -1.27
C GLY A 353 20.19 -13.37 -0.73
N TRP A 354 21.10 -12.56 -0.20
CA TRP A 354 20.82 -11.21 0.23
C TRP A 354 21.47 -10.22 -0.72
N GLU A 355 20.69 -9.26 -1.17
CA GLU A 355 21.21 -8.15 -1.96
C GLU A 355 21.17 -6.90 -1.08
N ARG A 356 22.36 -6.45 -0.67
CA ARG A 356 22.53 -5.31 0.21
C ARG A 356 22.52 -4.04 -0.63
N ILE A 357 21.64 -3.10 -0.29
CA ILE A 357 21.64 -1.76 -0.88
C ILE A 357 22.21 -0.81 0.17
N PHE A 358 23.48 -0.44 0.02
CA PHE A 358 24.10 0.62 0.81
C PHE A 358 23.81 1.96 0.14
N ILE A 359 23.15 2.86 0.86
CA ILE A 359 22.80 4.18 0.36
C ILE A 359 23.57 5.19 1.22
N HIS A 360 24.43 5.99 0.61
CA HIS A 360 25.12 7.07 1.31
C HIS A 360 24.11 8.19 1.62
N GLU A 361 24.05 8.66 2.86
CA GLU A 361 23.04 9.65 3.32
C GLU A 361 23.10 10.97 2.55
N ASP A 362 24.28 11.32 2.01
CA ASP A 362 24.51 12.58 1.29
C ASP A 362 24.50 12.46 -0.25
N THR A 363 24.66 11.26 -0.82
CA THR A 363 24.84 11.07 -2.28
C THR A 363 23.92 10.03 -2.93
N GLY A 364 23.33 9.12 -2.17
CA GLY A 364 22.38 8.14 -2.69
C GLY A 364 22.91 7.15 -3.72
N GLU A 365 24.22 6.90 -3.79
CA GLU A 365 24.83 6.16 -4.92
C GLU A 365 24.38 4.69 -5.05
N ILE A 366 23.51 4.45 -6.03
CA ILE A 366 23.73 3.47 -7.09
C ILE A 366 23.93 4.29 -8.36
N ALA A 367 25.14 4.20 -8.94
CA ALA A 367 25.61 5.09 -10.00
C ALA A 367 24.68 5.11 -11.23
N ALA A 368 24.59 6.29 -11.85
CA ALA A 368 23.95 6.48 -13.14
C ALA A 368 24.50 5.50 -14.18
N THR A 369 23.70 5.18 -15.19
CA THR A 369 24.12 4.31 -16.30
C THR A 369 23.92 5.01 -17.64
N ASP A 370 24.80 4.72 -18.60
CA ASP A 370 24.69 5.20 -19.98
C ASP A 370 23.63 4.42 -20.79
N ARG A 371 22.99 3.42 -20.18
CA ARG A 371 21.93 2.63 -20.81
C ARG A 371 20.58 3.33 -20.63
N TYR A 372 19.73 3.20 -21.64
CA TYR A 372 18.34 3.67 -21.55
C TYR A 372 17.56 2.99 -20.41
N ARG A 373 17.74 1.68 -20.22
CA ARG A 373 17.04 0.94 -19.17
C ARG A 373 17.80 1.03 -17.84
N PRO A 374 17.11 1.32 -16.71
CA PRO A 374 17.73 1.34 -15.40
C PRO A 374 18.25 -0.05 -15.01
N THR A 375 19.30 -0.08 -14.19
CA THR A 375 19.84 -1.34 -13.65
C THR A 375 18.86 -1.97 -12.66
N ALA A 376 19.02 -3.26 -12.36
CA ALA A 376 18.19 -3.94 -11.36
C ALA A 376 18.32 -3.28 -9.97
N GLU A 377 19.52 -2.82 -9.61
CA GLU A 377 19.80 -2.09 -8.37
C GLU A 377 19.08 -0.73 -8.35
N GLN A 378 19.18 0.05 -9.42
CA GLN A 378 18.47 1.33 -9.52
C GLN A 378 16.96 1.14 -9.40
N ARG A 379 16.42 0.12 -10.07
CA ARG A 379 15.00 -0.21 -9.98
C ARG A 379 14.59 -0.54 -8.55
N ARG A 380 15.36 -1.36 -7.82
CA ARG A 380 15.05 -1.70 -6.41
C ARG A 380 15.07 -0.47 -5.50
N LEU A 381 16.04 0.43 -5.70
CA LEU A 381 16.12 1.68 -4.94
C LEU A 381 14.93 2.60 -5.25
N LEU A 382 14.56 2.74 -6.52
CA LEU A 382 13.40 3.53 -6.94
C LEU A 382 12.10 2.96 -6.37
N LEU A 383 11.94 1.63 -6.36
CA LEU A 383 10.77 1.01 -5.71
C LEU A 383 10.74 1.26 -4.20
N ALA A 384 11.89 1.20 -3.53
CA ALA A 384 11.98 1.50 -2.10
C ALA A 384 11.69 2.98 -1.78
N ARG A 385 12.08 3.88 -2.67
CA ARG A 385 11.86 5.32 -2.53
C ARG A 385 10.42 5.71 -2.86
N ASP A 386 9.90 5.16 -3.95
CA ASP A 386 8.66 5.63 -4.57
C ASP A 386 7.45 4.93 -3.97
N MET A 387 7.56 3.62 -3.69
CA MET A 387 6.55 2.73 -3.08
C MET A 387 5.22 2.60 -3.86
N THR A 388 4.78 3.67 -4.53
CA THR A 388 3.61 3.84 -5.39
C THR A 388 3.97 4.74 -6.56
N CYS A 389 3.09 4.78 -7.57
CA CYS A 389 3.14 5.78 -8.63
C CYS A 389 3.31 7.19 -8.03
N ARG A 390 4.23 7.98 -8.59
CA ARG A 390 4.61 9.30 -8.08
C ARG A 390 3.74 10.45 -8.53
N VAL A 391 2.81 10.24 -9.48
CA VAL A 391 1.81 11.28 -9.79
C VAL A 391 1.00 11.57 -8.53
N PRO A 392 0.86 12.84 -8.12
CA PRO A 392 0.14 13.22 -6.91
C PRO A 392 -1.24 12.57 -6.86
N GLY A 393 -1.43 11.69 -5.88
CA GLY A 393 -2.69 10.99 -5.63
C GLY A 393 -2.93 9.71 -6.39
N CYS A 394 -2.01 9.25 -7.23
CA CYS A 394 -2.07 7.89 -7.74
C CYS A 394 -1.63 6.87 -6.68
N GLU A 395 -2.28 5.70 -6.67
CA GLU A 395 -2.11 4.70 -5.61
C GLU A 395 -1.58 3.35 -6.11
N THR A 396 -1.28 3.22 -7.39
CA THR A 396 -0.73 1.99 -7.97
C THR A 396 0.60 1.65 -7.29
N ALA A 397 0.78 0.41 -6.83
CA ALA A 397 2.01 -0.03 -6.17
C ALA A 397 3.22 0.10 -7.10
N GLY A 398 4.40 0.44 -6.55
CA GLY A 398 5.61 0.68 -7.33
C GLY A 398 6.00 -0.52 -8.20
N HIS A 399 5.83 -1.76 -7.71
CA HIS A 399 6.14 -2.96 -8.51
C HIS A 399 5.26 -3.12 -9.76
N ALA A 400 4.10 -2.46 -9.80
CA ALA A 400 3.19 -2.39 -10.95
C ALA A 400 3.38 -1.11 -11.78
N CYS A 401 4.40 -0.32 -11.48
CA CYS A 401 4.76 0.90 -12.20
C CYS A 401 5.93 0.64 -13.15
N ASP A 402 5.94 1.43 -14.22
CA ASP A 402 7.11 1.62 -15.08
C ASP A 402 8.07 2.59 -14.40
N ILE A 403 9.37 2.44 -14.68
CA ILE A 403 10.37 3.41 -14.28
C ILE A 403 10.60 4.35 -15.46
N ASP A 404 10.26 5.62 -15.26
CA ASP A 404 10.20 6.64 -16.30
C ASP A 404 11.18 7.79 -15.99
N HIS A 405 11.67 8.47 -17.03
CA HIS A 405 12.67 9.53 -16.90
C HIS A 405 12.00 10.91 -16.79
N GLY A 406 12.26 11.66 -15.72
CA GLY A 406 11.77 13.02 -15.52
C GLY A 406 12.13 13.96 -16.68
N LEU A 407 13.42 14.04 -17.01
CA LEU A 407 13.90 14.55 -18.30
C LEU A 407 14.07 13.37 -19.26
N ASP A 408 13.34 13.38 -20.37
CA ASP A 408 13.37 12.31 -21.37
C ASP A 408 14.80 11.95 -21.77
N HIS A 409 15.10 10.65 -21.79
CA HIS A 409 16.41 10.16 -22.23
C HIS A 409 16.73 10.58 -23.68
N ALA A 410 15.72 10.63 -24.56
CA ALA A 410 15.87 11.12 -25.93
C ALA A 410 16.26 12.60 -26.02
N ARG A 411 16.02 13.38 -24.95
CA ARG A 411 16.39 14.80 -24.82
C ARG A 411 17.67 14.99 -23.98
N GLY A 412 18.42 13.91 -23.75
CA GLY A 412 19.68 13.93 -23.00
C GLY A 412 19.54 13.73 -21.50
N GLY A 413 18.36 13.30 -21.02
CA GLY A 413 18.17 12.95 -19.62
C GLY A 413 18.97 11.70 -19.22
N PRO A 414 19.78 11.75 -18.14
CA PRO A 414 20.56 10.60 -17.71
C PRO A 414 19.66 9.51 -17.11
N THR A 415 20.03 8.24 -17.24
CA THR A 415 19.41 7.14 -16.48
C THR A 415 20.05 7.08 -15.09
N SER A 416 19.60 7.98 -14.21
CA SER A 416 20.08 8.12 -12.83
C SER A 416 18.92 8.17 -11.83
N ILE A 417 19.19 7.83 -10.58
CA ILE A 417 18.18 7.89 -9.51
C ILE A 417 17.52 9.27 -9.40
N ASP A 418 18.28 10.33 -9.66
CA ASP A 418 17.81 11.73 -9.60
C ASP A 418 17.01 12.15 -10.84
N ASN A 419 16.93 11.32 -11.88
CA ASN A 419 16.15 11.60 -13.08
C ASN A 419 15.08 10.53 -13.35
N LEU A 420 14.89 9.56 -12.45
CA LEU A 420 13.94 8.46 -12.63
C LEU A 420 12.82 8.51 -11.59
N GLU A 421 11.62 8.08 -11.97
CA GLU A 421 10.44 7.96 -11.12
C GLU A 421 9.60 6.71 -11.46
N ALA A 422 8.89 6.16 -10.47
CA ALA A 422 7.88 5.14 -10.70
C ALA A 422 6.54 5.77 -11.12
N LEU A 423 6.04 5.45 -12.31
CA LEU A 423 4.72 5.86 -12.81
C LEU A 423 3.91 4.63 -13.26
N CYS A 424 2.62 4.56 -12.90
CA CYS A 424 1.77 3.48 -13.41
C CYS A 424 1.59 3.63 -14.93
N PRO A 425 1.28 2.55 -15.67
CA PRO A 425 1.18 2.60 -17.13
C PRO A 425 0.28 3.74 -17.66
N GLY A 426 -0.86 3.98 -16.98
CA GLY A 426 -1.77 5.06 -17.34
C GLY A 426 -1.18 6.46 -17.15
N HIS A 427 -0.45 6.69 -16.05
CA HIS A 427 0.18 7.99 -15.78
C HIS A 427 1.50 8.20 -16.53
N HIS A 428 2.24 7.12 -16.78
CA HIS A 428 3.39 7.11 -17.66
C HIS A 428 2.97 7.54 -19.07
N GLN A 429 1.89 6.93 -19.60
CA GLN A 429 1.33 7.33 -20.88
C GLN A 429 0.76 8.75 -20.88
N MET A 430 0.06 9.14 -19.81
CA MET A 430 -0.46 10.51 -19.63
C MET A 430 0.67 11.54 -19.77
N LYS A 431 1.78 11.36 -19.05
CA LYS A 431 2.94 12.27 -19.13
C LYS A 431 3.48 12.39 -20.56
N HIS A 432 3.64 11.27 -21.26
CA HIS A 432 4.14 11.27 -22.65
C HIS A 432 3.17 11.87 -23.67
N GLN A 433 1.86 11.77 -23.43
CA GLN A 433 0.81 12.14 -24.39
C GLN A 433 0.11 13.46 -24.08
N SER A 434 0.58 14.21 -23.08
CA SER A 434 -0.07 15.46 -22.65
C SER A 434 0.94 16.52 -22.20
N GLY A 435 0.45 17.71 -21.85
CA GLY A 435 1.29 18.82 -21.37
C GLY A 435 1.81 18.68 -19.92
N TRP A 436 1.72 17.50 -19.29
CA TRP A 436 2.27 17.28 -17.95
C TRP A 436 3.80 17.25 -18.03
N ARG A 437 4.46 18.09 -17.23
CA ARG A 437 5.93 18.17 -17.18
C ARG A 437 6.43 17.76 -15.80
N VAL A 438 7.57 17.10 -15.77
CA VAL A 438 8.17 16.60 -14.53
C VAL A 438 9.54 17.25 -14.34
N ARG A 439 9.80 17.71 -13.12
CA ARG A 439 11.11 18.20 -12.71
C ARG A 439 11.50 17.52 -11.40
N GLN A 440 12.55 16.72 -11.47
CA GLN A 440 13.15 16.10 -10.30
C GLN A 440 13.92 17.13 -9.48
N LYS A 441 13.85 17.01 -8.15
CA LYS A 441 14.53 17.83 -7.16
C LYS A 441 15.37 16.94 -6.24
N PRO A 442 16.38 17.50 -5.56
CA PRO A 442 17.17 16.75 -4.58
C PRO A 442 16.29 16.03 -3.56
N GLY A 443 16.74 14.87 -3.08
CA GLY A 443 15.97 14.03 -2.16
C GLY A 443 14.90 13.16 -2.82
N GLY A 444 14.73 13.25 -4.15
CA GLY A 444 13.70 12.51 -4.90
C GLY A 444 12.31 13.13 -4.83
N VAL A 445 12.26 14.40 -4.43
CA VAL A 445 11.08 15.26 -4.54
C VAL A 445 10.82 15.54 -6.02
N ILE A 446 9.56 15.52 -6.44
CA ILE A 446 9.16 15.72 -7.83
C ILE A 446 8.23 16.93 -7.91
N GLU A 447 8.58 17.92 -8.74
CA GLU A 447 7.68 18.98 -9.15
C GLU A 447 7.00 18.59 -10.47
N PHE A 448 5.70 18.32 -10.41
CA PHE A 448 4.84 18.17 -11.57
C PHE A 448 4.30 19.54 -11.97
N THR A 449 4.46 19.91 -13.23
CA THR A 449 3.72 21.02 -13.82
C THR A 449 2.56 20.43 -14.59
N THR A 450 1.34 20.73 -14.15
CA THR A 450 0.14 20.28 -14.85
C THR A 450 0.06 20.97 -16.22
N PRO A 451 -0.74 20.43 -17.15
CA PRO A 451 -0.97 21.04 -18.44
C PRO A 451 -1.46 22.50 -18.28
N LEU A 452 -2.30 22.76 -17.26
CA LEU A 452 -2.79 24.10 -16.92
C LEU A 452 -1.77 24.99 -16.19
N GLY A 453 -0.50 24.61 -16.10
CA GLY A 453 0.57 25.40 -15.47
C GLY A 453 0.52 25.47 -13.94
N GLN A 454 -0.23 24.58 -13.28
CA GLN A 454 -0.15 24.45 -11.82
C GLN A 454 1.09 23.63 -11.46
N THR A 455 1.82 24.03 -10.43
CA THR A 455 2.92 23.23 -9.89
C THR A 455 2.42 22.42 -8.69
N LEU A 456 2.54 21.10 -8.78
CA LEU A 456 2.27 20.15 -7.72
C LEU A 456 3.59 19.55 -7.27
N THR A 457 3.81 19.45 -5.97
CA THR A 457 5.01 18.84 -5.41
C THR A 457 4.66 17.50 -4.78
N ASP A 458 5.35 16.45 -5.20
CA ASP A 458 5.30 15.14 -4.58
C ASP A 458 6.61 14.88 -3.82
N ASP A 459 6.49 14.73 -2.51
CA ASP A 459 7.58 14.37 -1.62
C ASP A 459 7.54 12.84 -1.43
N PRO A 460 8.63 12.10 -1.73
CA PRO A 460 8.65 10.67 -1.51
C PRO A 460 8.36 10.38 -0.04
N LEU A 461 7.51 9.41 0.24
CA LEU A 461 7.30 8.95 1.61
C LEU A 461 8.67 8.54 2.17
N SER A 462 9.17 9.31 3.16
CA SER A 462 10.54 9.28 3.68
C SER A 462 11.25 7.93 3.50
N ARG A 463 12.40 7.95 2.79
CA ARG A 463 13.27 6.79 2.53
C ARG A 463 13.70 6.08 3.82
N VAL A 464 13.75 6.81 4.93
CA VAL A 464 13.98 6.30 6.27
C VAL A 464 12.65 6.30 7.02
N PHE A 465 12.12 5.11 7.27
CA PHE A 465 10.94 4.93 8.11
C PHE A 465 11.27 5.02 9.62
N PHE A 466 12.45 5.53 9.95
CA PHE A 466 12.93 5.76 11.31
C PHE A 466 13.31 7.22 11.38
N SER A 467 12.88 7.94 12.41
CA SER A 467 13.75 9.01 12.86
C SER A 467 14.96 8.32 13.49
N THR A 468 16.18 8.76 13.16
CA THR A 468 17.16 8.85 14.25
C THR A 468 16.44 9.68 15.29
N ALA A 469 16.12 9.15 16.46
CA ALA A 469 15.49 9.94 17.49
C ALA A 469 16.52 10.98 17.96
N PRO A 470 16.26 12.29 17.77
CA PRO A 470 16.44 13.18 18.91
C PRO A 470 15.15 13.53 19.66
N ASP A 471 13.97 13.41 19.04
CA ASP A 471 12.76 14.00 19.64
C ASP A 471 11.98 13.10 20.60
N ALA A 472 12.12 11.77 20.50
CA ALA A 472 11.52 10.87 21.48
C ALA A 472 12.23 10.94 22.84
N ALA A 473 13.54 11.19 22.83
CA ALA A 473 14.37 11.45 24.01
C ALA A 473 14.02 12.81 24.64
N ALA A 474 13.90 13.87 23.84
CA ALA A 474 13.47 15.18 24.31
C ALA A 474 12.08 15.14 24.99
N THR A 475 11.12 14.42 24.39
CA THR A 475 9.76 14.28 24.94
C THR A 475 9.73 13.44 26.23
N ARG A 476 10.58 12.41 26.35
CA ARG A 476 10.72 11.61 27.59
C ARG A 476 11.47 12.37 28.68
N ALA A 477 12.49 13.14 28.31
CA ALA A 477 13.23 14.02 29.23
C ALA A 477 12.32 15.13 29.76
N GLU A 478 11.48 15.75 28.92
CA GLU A 478 10.49 16.74 29.36
C GLU A 478 9.44 16.14 30.31
N ALA A 479 9.01 14.89 30.09
CA ALA A 479 8.13 14.18 31.00
C ALA A 479 8.83 13.79 32.33
N ALA A 480 10.10 13.35 32.26
CA ALA A 480 10.87 12.94 33.44
C ALA A 480 11.32 14.11 34.32
N VAL A 481 11.60 15.28 33.72
CA VAL A 481 11.83 16.55 34.44
C VAL A 481 10.56 17.01 35.15
N ARG A 482 9.39 16.79 34.54
CA ARG A 482 8.08 17.01 35.18
C ARG A 482 7.86 16.11 36.40
N ASP A 483 8.42 14.90 36.38
CA ASP A 483 8.33 13.90 37.46
C ASP A 483 9.51 13.95 38.45
N GLY A 484 10.39 14.97 38.37
CA GLY A 484 11.43 15.24 39.36
C GLY A 484 12.76 14.49 39.19
N HIS A 485 13.01 13.89 38.03
CA HIS A 485 14.30 13.27 37.70
C HIS A 485 15.27 14.29 37.09
N ASP A 486 16.58 14.13 37.36
CA ASP A 486 17.61 15.03 36.84
C ASP A 486 17.79 14.84 35.32
N ALA A 487 17.55 15.92 34.57
CA ALA A 487 17.65 15.94 33.12
C ALA A 487 19.07 15.60 32.62
N ALA A 488 20.10 15.91 33.41
CA ALA A 488 21.48 15.68 33.04
C ALA A 488 21.83 14.18 33.11
N ASP A 489 21.44 13.48 34.19
CA ASP A 489 21.66 12.04 34.38
C ASP A 489 20.92 11.21 33.30
N LEU A 490 19.73 11.65 32.87
CA LEU A 490 19.00 10.97 31.80
C LEU A 490 19.65 11.14 30.42
N ARG A 491 20.14 12.34 30.11
CA ARG A 491 20.87 12.60 28.86
C ARG A 491 22.18 11.84 28.81
N GLU A 492 22.92 11.82 29.92
CA GLU A 492 24.18 11.08 30.04
C GLU A 492 23.95 9.56 29.84
N ARG A 493 22.89 8.99 30.45
CA ARG A 493 22.51 7.59 30.22
C ARG A 493 22.02 7.28 28.81
N GLU A 494 21.36 8.23 28.15
CA GLU A 494 20.93 8.10 26.76
C GLU A 494 22.12 8.19 25.80
N ASP A 495 23.07 9.09 26.06
CA ASP A 495 24.33 9.21 25.31
C ASP A 495 25.18 7.95 25.51
N GLU A 496 25.30 7.44 26.74
CA GLU A 496 25.96 6.15 27.02
C GLU A 496 25.26 4.97 26.34
N ARG A 497 23.91 4.95 26.29
CA ARG A 497 23.15 3.94 25.56
C ARG A 497 23.38 4.04 24.06
N PHE A 498 23.41 5.26 23.52
CA PHE A 498 23.66 5.53 22.11
C PHE A 498 25.06 5.11 21.70
N GLU A 499 26.08 5.45 22.48
CA GLU A 499 27.47 5.01 22.27
C GLU A 499 27.60 3.48 22.38
N ALA A 500 26.92 2.85 23.35
CA ALA A 500 26.91 1.40 23.50
C ALA A 500 26.22 0.69 22.34
N ASP A 501 25.12 1.26 21.82
CA ASP A 501 24.40 0.74 20.65
C ASP A 501 25.23 0.94 19.37
N ASP A 502 25.91 2.07 19.20
CA ASP A 502 26.80 2.33 18.07
C ASP A 502 28.03 1.40 18.06
N GLU A 503 28.62 1.14 19.23
CA GLU A 503 29.68 0.14 19.44
C GLU A 503 29.17 -1.28 19.11
N ARG A 504 27.93 -1.61 19.48
CA ARG A 504 27.29 -2.89 19.14
C ARG A 504 26.99 -3.02 17.65
N ILE A 505 26.55 -1.95 17.00
CA ILE A 505 26.34 -1.88 15.55
C ILE A 505 27.66 -2.11 14.84
N ARG A 506 28.73 -1.38 15.20
CA ARG A 506 30.08 -1.59 14.64
C ARG A 506 30.56 -3.04 14.82
N ARG A 507 30.30 -3.66 15.96
CA ARG A 507 30.62 -5.08 16.19
C ARG A 507 29.78 -6.03 15.33
N ALA A 508 28.47 -5.79 15.22
CA ALA A 508 27.57 -6.57 14.37
C ALA A 508 27.98 -6.47 12.89
N GLU A 509 28.28 -5.26 12.40
CA GLU A 509 28.80 -5.01 11.06
C GLU A 509 30.11 -5.75 10.81
N SER A 510 31.04 -5.73 11.77
CA SER A 510 32.31 -6.46 11.66
C SER A 510 32.10 -7.98 11.59
N ARG A 511 31.10 -8.51 12.32
CA ARG A 511 30.74 -9.93 12.34
C ARG A 511 30.10 -10.36 11.02
N ILE A 512 29.23 -9.53 10.48
CA ILE A 512 28.57 -9.72 9.19
C ILE A 512 29.59 -9.65 8.04
N ARG A 513 30.55 -8.71 8.07
CA ARG A 513 31.66 -8.65 7.09
C ARG A 513 32.53 -9.90 7.10
N ARG A 514 32.75 -10.52 8.26
CA ARG A 514 33.52 -11.78 8.37
C ARG A 514 32.74 -13.00 7.89
N GLN A 515 31.42 -13.01 8.05
CA GLN A 515 30.57 -14.13 7.64
C GLN A 515 30.24 -14.12 6.14
N ASN A 516 30.28 -12.95 5.49
CA ASN A 516 29.99 -12.79 4.06
C ASN A 516 30.99 -11.84 3.39
N PRO A 517 32.23 -12.30 3.12
CA PRO A 517 33.23 -11.51 2.42
C PRO A 517 32.72 -11.13 1.02
N PRO A 518 33.09 -9.94 0.49
CA PRO A 518 32.71 -9.55 -0.86
C PRO A 518 33.29 -10.56 -1.87
N SER A 519 32.48 -10.97 -2.84
CA SER A 519 32.94 -11.83 -3.93
C SER A 519 33.97 -11.07 -4.76
N GLU A 520 35.22 -11.53 -4.78
CA GLU A 520 36.18 -11.11 -5.80
C GLU A 520 35.72 -11.66 -7.16
N SER A 521 34.87 -10.91 -7.85
CA SER A 521 34.64 -11.12 -9.28
C SER A 521 35.81 -10.47 -10.03
N GLY A 522 36.65 -11.32 -10.60
CA GLY A 522 37.76 -10.97 -11.47
C GLY A 522 37.33 -10.18 -12.71
N CYS A 523 38.36 -9.55 -13.28
CA CYS A 523 38.42 -8.70 -14.46
C CYS A 523 37.57 -9.12 -15.67
#